data_AF-A0A126V475-F1
#
_entry.id   AF-A0A126V475-F1
#
_cell.length_a   1.000
_cell.length_b   1.000
_cell.length_c   1.000
_cell.angle_alpha   90.00
_cell.angle_beta   90.00
_cell.angle_gamma   90.00
#
_symmetry.space_group_name_H-M   'P 1'
#
loop_
_entity.id
_entity.type
_entity.pdbx_description
1 polymer ?
#
loop_
_entity_poly.entity_id
_entity_poly.type
_entity_poly.pdbx_seq_one_letter_code
_entity_poly.pdbx_strand_id
1 'polypeptide(L)'
;MSRISRNITIILRAERLMAQRRMAVLRRQTVMMVMAGIAAGLGIVMLNGAAYFELATHVSKPMAALIVAFANFLVAGLFVSIANNQNADADVASVAEVRDLALEDLEAEIQDATQEAKLLAQSVRSMARDPFAMFAPGLLNGVVAALLKALKK
;
A
#
# COMPACT_ATOMS: atom_id res chain seq x y z
N MET A 1 23.37 27.54 -8.48
CA MET A 1 22.54 26.43 -7.96
C MET A 1 23.19 25.89 -6.69
N SER A 2 22.44 25.80 -5.58
CA SER A 2 22.99 25.32 -4.31
C SER A 2 23.34 23.83 -4.41
N ARG A 3 24.33 23.36 -3.64
CA ARG A 3 24.70 21.94 -3.61
C ARG A 3 23.51 21.03 -3.26
N ILE A 4 22.58 21.57 -2.46
CA ILE A 4 21.33 20.92 -2.02
C ILE A 4 20.40 20.66 -3.21
N SER A 5 20.14 21.65 -4.08
CA SER A 5 19.23 21.46 -5.21
C SER A 5 19.74 20.40 -6.19
N ARG A 6 21.06 20.38 -6.44
CA ARG A 6 21.70 19.38 -7.30
C ARG A 6 21.58 17.97 -6.73
N ASN A 7 21.82 17.80 -5.43
CA ASN A 7 21.73 16.48 -4.79
C ASN A 7 20.28 15.95 -4.79
N ILE A 8 19.29 16.80 -4.54
CA ILE A 8 17.86 16.42 -4.62
C ILE A 8 17.50 15.97 -6.04
N THR A 9 17.92 16.69 -7.08
CA THR A 9 17.66 16.28 -8.48
C THR A 9 18.29 14.93 -8.82
N ILE A 10 19.49 14.64 -8.29
CA ILE A 10 20.15 13.35 -8.48
C ILE A 10 19.36 12.23 -7.81
N ILE A 11 18.92 12.43 -6.57
CA ILE A 11 18.12 11.44 -5.81
C ILE A 11 16.81 11.16 -6.54
N LEU A 12 16.05 12.19 -6.92
CA LEU A 12 14.77 12.02 -7.63
C LEU A 12 14.94 11.32 -8.98
N ARG A 13 16.03 11.62 -9.71
CA ARG A 13 16.34 10.94 -10.96
C ARG A 13 16.71 9.47 -10.73
N ALA A 14 17.46 9.17 -9.68
CA ALA A 14 17.82 7.81 -9.31
C ALA A 14 16.58 6.99 -8.89
N GLU A 15 15.70 7.54 -8.05
CA GLU A 15 14.44 6.90 -7.66
C GLU A 15 13.54 6.62 -8.86
N ARG A 16 13.41 7.58 -9.78
CA ARG A 16 12.65 7.38 -11.02
C ARG A 16 13.23 6.25 -11.86
N LEU A 17 14.56 6.18 -12.01
CA LEU A 17 15.22 5.11 -12.74
C LEU A 17 15.06 3.75 -12.06
N MET A 18 15.17 3.70 -10.73
CA MET A 18 14.96 2.49 -9.93
C MET A 18 13.52 1.98 -10.07
N ALA A 19 12.52 2.87 -9.94
CA ALA A 19 11.11 2.53 -10.12
C ALA A 19 10.82 2.01 -11.53
N GLN A 20 11.34 2.68 -12.57
CA GLN A 20 11.19 2.23 -13.96
C GLN A 20 11.82 0.86 -14.21
N ARG A 21 13.01 0.60 -13.65
CA ARG A 21 13.67 -0.71 -13.77
C ARG A 21 12.90 -1.79 -13.03
N ARG A 22 12.43 -1.54 -11.80
CA ARG A 22 11.59 -2.48 -11.03
C ARG A 22 10.33 -2.83 -11.82
N MET A 23 9.62 -1.83 -12.36
CA MET A 23 8.44 -2.07 -13.19
C MET A 23 8.73 -2.85 -14.47
N ALA A 24 9.85 -2.57 -15.14
CA ALA A 24 10.25 -3.31 -16.33
C ALA A 24 10.58 -4.78 -16.03
N VAL A 25 11.26 -5.05 -14.91
CA VAL A 25 11.56 -6.41 -14.44
C VAL A 25 10.27 -7.13 -14.08
N LEU A 26 9.40 -6.52 -13.26
CA LEU A 26 8.10 -7.08 -12.89
C LEU A 26 7.28 -7.45 -14.13
N ARG A 27 7.13 -6.51 -15.08
CA ARG A 27 6.41 -6.78 -16.34
C ARG A 27 6.99 -7.97 -17.09
N ARG A 28 8.31 -8.04 -17.24
CA ARG A 28 8.98 -9.14 -17.96
C ARG A 28 8.83 -10.47 -17.22
N GLN A 29 8.96 -10.45 -15.89
CA GLN A 29 8.77 -11.60 -15.03
C GLN A 29 7.33 -12.12 -15.09
N THR A 30 6.33 -11.24 -15.05
CA THR A 30 4.91 -11.61 -15.19
C THR A 30 4.66 -12.30 -16.52
N VAL A 31 5.16 -11.75 -17.64
CA VAL A 31 5.02 -12.40 -18.95
C VAL A 31 5.67 -13.78 -18.96
N MET A 32 6.89 -13.92 -18.44
CA MET A 32 7.56 -15.22 -18.35
C MET A 32 6.81 -16.21 -17.45
N MET A 33 6.26 -15.76 -16.32
CA MET A 33 5.44 -16.60 -15.43
C MET A 33 4.15 -17.05 -16.10
N VAL A 34 3.48 -16.18 -16.86
CA VAL A 34 2.28 -16.55 -17.63
C VAL A 34 2.65 -17.61 -18.68
N MET A 35 3.74 -17.41 -19.43
CA MET A 35 4.19 -18.39 -20.42
C MET A 35 4.58 -19.72 -19.78
N ALA A 36 5.28 -19.70 -18.64
CA ALA A 36 5.60 -20.89 -17.87
C ALA A 36 4.33 -21.59 -17.37
N GLY A 37 3.34 -20.83 -16.90
CA GLY A 37 2.03 -21.35 -16.50
C GLY A 37 1.29 -22.05 -17.64
N ILE A 38 1.29 -21.46 -18.84
CA ILE A 38 0.70 -22.08 -20.04
C ILE A 38 1.43 -23.39 -20.38
N ALA A 39 2.77 -23.36 -20.42
CA ALA A 39 3.57 -24.54 -20.74
C ALA A 39 3.38 -25.66 -19.70
N ALA A 40 3.34 -25.32 -18.42
CA ALA A 40 3.05 -26.25 -17.33
C ALA A 40 1.64 -26.83 -17.47
N GLY A 41 0.64 -26.00 -17.77
CA GLY A 41 -0.74 -26.45 -18.00
C GLY A 41 -0.85 -27.46 -19.14
N LEU A 42 -0.22 -27.18 -20.29
CA LEU A 42 -0.16 -28.13 -21.41
C LEU A 42 0.56 -29.42 -21.03
N GLY A 43 1.68 -29.32 -20.30
CA GLY A 43 2.41 -30.46 -19.77
C GLY A 43 1.55 -31.34 -18.87
N ILE A 44 0.75 -30.74 -17.97
CA ILE A 44 -0.16 -31.48 -17.08
C ILE A 44 -1.25 -32.20 -17.88
N VAL A 45 -1.84 -31.57 -18.90
CA VAL A 45 -2.85 -32.21 -19.76
C VAL A 45 -2.25 -33.41 -20.50
N MET A 46 -1.06 -33.24 -21.09
CA MET A 46 -0.38 -34.32 -21.79
C MET A 46 0.04 -35.45 -20.84
N LEU A 47 0.50 -35.12 -19.64
CA LEU A 47 0.86 -36.10 -18.61
C LEU A 47 -0.36 -36.92 -18.17
N ASN A 48 -1.51 -36.27 -17.99
CA ASN A 48 -2.78 -36.96 -17.70
C ASN A 48 -3.18 -37.92 -18.82
N GLY A 49 -3.10 -37.47 -20.08
CA GLY A 49 -3.38 -38.31 -21.24
C GLY A 49 -2.44 -39.51 -21.32
N ALA A 50 -1.13 -39.29 -21.16
CA ALA A 50 -0.12 -40.34 -21.17
C ALA A 50 -0.33 -41.35 -20.03
N ALA A 51 -0.56 -40.87 -18.81
CA ALA A 51 -0.83 -41.70 -17.65
C ALA A 51 -2.11 -42.53 -17.84
N TYR A 52 -3.17 -41.93 -18.37
CA TYR A 52 -4.41 -42.63 -18.70
C TYR A 52 -4.19 -43.72 -19.75
N PHE A 53 -3.49 -43.41 -20.84
CA PHE A 53 -3.24 -44.38 -21.91
C PHE A 53 -2.41 -45.56 -21.40
N GLU A 54 -1.37 -45.31 -20.60
CA GLU A 54 -0.57 -46.37 -19.99
C GLU A 54 -1.40 -47.21 -19.01
N LEU A 55 -2.14 -46.59 -18.09
CA LEU A 55 -2.99 -47.32 -17.14
C LEU A 55 -4.06 -48.16 -17.85
N ALA A 56 -4.63 -47.65 -18.94
CA ALA A 56 -5.65 -48.36 -19.70
C ALA A 56 -5.11 -49.66 -20.37
N THR A 57 -3.79 -49.87 -20.40
CA THR A 57 -3.21 -51.16 -20.81
C THR A 57 -3.24 -52.22 -19.70
N HIS A 58 -3.29 -51.79 -18.44
CA HIS A 58 -3.23 -52.67 -17.26
C HIS A 58 -4.60 -52.84 -16.58
N VAL A 59 -5.49 -51.84 -16.69
CA VAL A 59 -6.82 -51.85 -16.06
C VAL A 59 -7.92 -51.43 -17.05
N SER A 60 -9.19 -51.61 -16.66
CA SER A 60 -10.32 -51.16 -17.48
C SER A 60 -10.31 -49.63 -17.65
N LYS A 61 -10.77 -49.15 -18.82
CA LYS A 61 -10.82 -47.72 -19.13
C LYS A 61 -11.50 -46.86 -18.04
N PRO A 62 -12.66 -47.25 -17.48
CA PRO A 62 -13.28 -46.48 -16.40
C PRO A 62 -12.42 -46.43 -15.14
N MET A 63 -11.73 -47.53 -14.79
CA MET A 63 -10.84 -47.56 -13.63
C MET A 63 -9.57 -46.73 -13.84
N ALA A 64 -8.98 -46.75 -15.04
CA ALA A 64 -7.87 -45.87 -15.39
C ALA A 64 -8.26 -44.40 -15.23
N ALA A 65 -9.42 -44.00 -15.74
CA ALA A 65 -9.94 -42.63 -15.60
C ALA A 65 -10.16 -42.25 -14.13
N LEU A 66 -10.70 -43.17 -13.30
CA LEU A 66 -10.93 -42.94 -11.87
C LEU A 66 -9.60 -42.73 -11.13
N ILE A 67 -8.59 -43.57 -11.36
CA ILE A 67 -7.28 -43.45 -10.72
C ILE A 67 -6.61 -42.12 -11.09
N VAL A 68 -6.63 -41.74 -12.37
CA VAL A 68 -6.07 -40.45 -12.82
C VAL A 68 -6.83 -39.27 -12.21
N ALA A 69 -8.16 -39.33 -12.14
CA ALA A 69 -8.97 -38.30 -11.50
C ALA A 69 -8.66 -38.17 -10.00
N PHE A 70 -8.51 -39.30 -9.30
CA PHE A 70 -8.14 -39.31 -7.88
C PHE A 70 -6.75 -38.69 -7.65
N ALA A 71 -5.76 -39.03 -8.49
CA ALA A 71 -4.44 -38.40 -8.43
C ALA A 71 -4.52 -36.87 -8.64
N ASN A 72 -5.34 -36.39 -9.57
CA ASN A 72 -5.56 -34.94 -9.75
C ASN A 72 -6.20 -34.28 -8.53
N PHE A 73 -7.14 -34.95 -7.85
CA PHE A 73 -7.69 -34.42 -6.60
C PHE A 73 -6.64 -34.31 -5.49
N LEU A 74 -5.69 -35.25 -5.40
CA LEU A 74 -4.57 -35.14 -4.46
C LEU A 74 -3.67 -33.94 -4.78
N VAL A 75 -3.34 -33.73 -6.06
CA VAL A 75 -2.57 -32.56 -6.51
C VAL A 75 -3.31 -31.25 -6.22
N ALA A 76 -4.62 -31.21 -6.46
CA ALA A 76 -5.45 -30.06 -6.13
C ALA A 76 -5.46 -29.78 -4.62
N GLY A 77 -5.57 -30.82 -3.78
CA GLY A 77 -5.46 -30.71 -2.34
C GLY A 77 -4.11 -30.12 -1.90
N LEU A 78 -3.01 -30.54 -2.54
CA LEU A 78 -1.68 -29.98 -2.29
C LEU A 78 -1.63 -28.48 -2.64
N PHE A 79 -2.18 -28.07 -3.79
CA PHE A 79 -2.22 -26.65 -4.15
C PHE A 79 -3.06 -25.81 -3.19
N VAL A 80 -4.21 -26.31 -2.74
CA VAL A 80 -5.02 -25.63 -1.72
C VAL A 80 -4.24 -25.49 -0.41
N SER A 81 -3.51 -26.52 0.01
CA SER A 81 -2.67 -26.45 1.21
C SER A 81 -1.55 -25.41 1.09
N ILE A 82 -0.88 -25.35 -0.06
CA ILE A 82 0.16 -24.34 -0.32
C ILE A 82 -0.44 -22.93 -0.37
N ALA A 83 -1.59 -22.76 -1.04
CA ALA A 83 -2.28 -21.48 -1.13
C ALA A 83 -2.69 -20.95 0.25
N ASN A 84 -3.21 -21.81 1.11
CA ASN A 84 -3.63 -21.44 2.47
C ASN A 84 -2.44 -21.03 3.37
N ASN A 85 -1.22 -21.42 3.03
CA ASN A 85 0.00 -21.04 3.77
C ASN A 85 0.60 -19.71 3.29
N GLN A 86 0.07 -19.07 2.25
CA GLN A 86 0.54 -17.75 1.82
C GLN A 86 -0.11 -16.66 2.69
N ASN A 87 0.66 -16.10 3.63
CA ASN A 87 0.17 -15.08 4.55
C ASN A 87 0.39 -13.66 4.01
N ALA A 88 -0.65 -13.09 3.43
CA ALA A 88 -0.62 -11.71 2.92
C ALA A 88 -0.45 -10.66 4.04
N ASP A 89 -0.90 -10.96 5.26
CA ASP A 89 -0.85 -10.01 6.37
C ASP A 89 0.60 -9.68 6.77
N ALA A 90 1.52 -10.63 6.62
CA ALA A 90 2.94 -10.39 6.85
C ALA A 90 3.53 -9.39 5.84
N ASP A 91 3.06 -9.43 4.59
CA ASP A 91 3.55 -8.57 3.51
C ASP A 91 3.05 -7.12 3.63
N VAL A 92 1.88 -6.90 4.26
CA VAL A 92 1.31 -5.56 4.47
C VAL A 92 1.48 -5.00 5.87
N ALA A 93 1.93 -5.78 6.86
CA ALA A 93 2.09 -5.33 8.24
C ALA A 93 2.95 -4.06 8.36
N SER A 94 4.10 -4.01 7.68
CA SER A 94 4.98 -2.83 7.69
C SER A 94 4.37 -1.59 7.02
N VAL A 95 3.55 -1.79 5.99
CA VAL A 95 2.85 -0.70 5.29
C VAL A 95 1.67 -0.21 6.14
N ALA A 96 1.00 -1.12 6.85
CA ALA A 96 -0.06 -0.78 7.79
C ALA A 96 0.48 0.05 8.96
N GLU A 97 1.62 -0.33 9.54
CA GLU A 97 2.27 0.42 10.62
C GLU A 97 2.63 1.86 10.21
N VAL A 98 3.21 2.04 9.00
CA VAL A 98 3.52 3.38 8.47
C VAL A 98 2.26 4.20 8.22
N ARG A 99 1.19 3.59 7.73
CA ARG A 99 -0.12 4.25 7.57
C ARG A 99 -0.68 4.68 8.92
N ASP A 100 -0.61 3.81 9.93
CA ASP A 100 -1.19 4.07 11.24
C ASP A 100 -0.45 5.21 11.95
N LEU A 101 0.88 5.27 11.86
CA LEU A 101 1.68 6.40 12.33
C LEU A 101 1.28 7.72 11.63
N ALA A 102 1.11 7.68 10.30
CA ALA A 102 0.69 8.86 9.54
C ALA A 102 -0.73 9.32 9.87
N LEU A 103 -1.64 8.39 10.23
CA LEU A 103 -2.99 8.72 10.70
C LEU A 103 -2.95 9.35 12.09
N GLU A 104 -2.12 8.84 13.00
CA GLU A 104 -1.92 9.40 14.34
C GLU A 104 -1.38 10.84 14.28
N ASP A 105 -0.37 11.08 13.43
CA ASP A 105 0.16 12.43 13.20
C ASP A 105 -0.92 13.40 12.66
N LEU A 106 -1.76 12.92 11.73
CA LEU A 106 -2.86 13.71 11.16
C LEU A 106 -3.93 14.03 12.22
N GLU A 107 -4.26 13.08 13.09
CA GLU A 107 -5.20 13.30 14.19
C GLU A 107 -4.67 14.36 15.17
N ALA A 108 -3.38 14.35 15.48
CA ALA A 108 -2.74 15.38 16.30
C ALA A 108 -2.82 16.76 15.65
N GLU A 109 -2.50 16.89 14.35
CA GLU A 109 -2.61 18.16 13.63
C GLU A 109 -4.06 18.69 13.57
N ILE A 110 -5.05 17.80 13.40
CA ILE A 110 -6.47 18.18 13.38
C ILE A 110 -6.93 18.67 14.77
N GLN A 111 -6.49 18.03 15.84
CA GLN A 111 -6.79 18.47 17.21
C GLN A 111 -6.21 19.85 17.49
N ASP A 112 -4.95 20.10 17.09
CA ASP A 112 -4.32 21.41 17.26
C ASP A 112 -5.04 22.49 16.43
N ALA A 113 -5.37 22.20 15.17
CA ALA A 113 -6.11 23.12 14.30
C ALA A 113 -7.52 23.44 14.84
N THR A 114 -8.23 22.46 15.40
CA THR A 114 -9.54 22.67 16.03
C THR A 114 -9.44 23.45 17.34
N GLN A 115 -8.36 23.27 18.11
CA GLN A 115 -8.07 24.05 19.31
C GLN A 115 -7.80 25.53 18.96
N GLU A 116 -6.95 25.79 17.97
CA GLU A 116 -6.67 27.14 17.46
C GLU A 116 -7.94 27.82 16.92
N ALA A 117 -8.76 27.09 16.16
CA ALA A 117 -10.03 27.60 15.65
C ALA A 117 -11.02 27.98 16.78
N LYS A 118 -11.09 27.17 17.86
CA LYS A 118 -11.91 27.50 19.04
C LYS A 118 -11.40 28.74 19.76
N LEU A 119 -10.08 28.90 19.91
CA LEU A 119 -9.47 30.08 20.53
C LEU A 119 -9.75 31.35 19.71
N LEU A 120 -9.63 31.27 18.37
CA LEU A 120 -9.99 32.35 17.46
C LEU A 120 -11.48 32.70 17.57
N ALA A 121 -12.37 31.70 17.55
CA ALA A 121 -13.80 31.94 17.70
C ALA A 121 -14.16 32.58 19.05
N GLN A 122 -13.51 32.17 20.13
CA GLN A 122 -13.70 32.78 21.46
C GLN A 122 -13.20 34.22 21.50
N SER A 123 -12.03 34.53 20.91
CA SER A 123 -11.51 35.90 20.83
C SER A 123 -12.41 36.84 20.02
N VAL A 124 -12.97 36.36 18.91
CA VAL A 124 -13.96 37.12 18.11
C VAL A 124 -15.24 37.34 18.92
N ARG A 125 -15.72 36.32 19.62
CA ARG A 125 -16.92 36.41 20.47
C ARG A 125 -16.72 37.35 21.65
N SER A 126 -15.55 37.38 22.29
CA SER A 126 -15.24 38.31 23.38
C SER A 126 -15.09 39.75 22.87
N MET A 127 -14.50 39.96 21.69
CA MET A 127 -14.44 41.28 21.05
C MET A 127 -15.84 41.83 20.73
N ALA A 128 -16.77 40.97 20.30
CA ALA A 128 -18.16 41.37 20.06
C ALA A 128 -18.94 41.68 21.35
N ARG A 129 -18.55 41.08 22.48
CA ARG A 129 -19.23 41.25 23.76
C ARG A 129 -18.72 42.46 24.55
N ASP A 130 -17.43 42.78 24.45
CA ASP A 130 -16.80 43.94 25.12
C ASP A 130 -15.91 44.76 24.16
N PRO A 131 -16.50 45.57 23.26
CA PRO A 131 -15.75 46.38 22.30
C PRO A 131 -14.87 47.47 22.94
N PHE A 132 -15.14 47.85 24.20
CA PHE A 132 -14.38 48.87 24.93
C PHE A 132 -13.11 48.31 25.64
N ALA A 133 -12.98 46.99 25.78
CA ALA A 133 -11.78 46.35 26.35
C ALA A 133 -10.55 46.41 25.41
N MET A 134 -10.76 46.70 24.11
CA MET A 134 -9.70 46.92 23.12
C MET A 134 -8.77 48.10 23.46
N PHE A 135 -9.24 49.05 24.28
CA PHE A 135 -8.47 50.23 24.68
C PHE A 135 -7.68 50.03 25.98
N ALA A 136 -7.73 48.84 26.60
CA ALA A 136 -6.92 48.53 27.75
C ALA A 136 -5.44 48.36 27.33
N PRO A 137 -4.48 49.12 27.91
CA PRO A 137 -3.10 49.22 27.44
C PRO A 137 -2.28 47.90 27.47
N GLY A 138 -2.83 46.79 27.97
CA GLY A 138 -2.16 45.48 27.99
C GLY A 138 -2.39 44.58 26.76
N LEU A 139 -3.49 44.77 26.01
CA LEU A 139 -3.88 43.84 24.92
C LEU A 139 -3.34 44.22 23.54
N LEU A 140 -2.95 45.49 23.34
CA LEU A 140 -2.37 45.98 22.09
C LEU A 140 -1.10 45.21 21.69
N ASN A 141 -0.32 44.76 22.68
CA ASN A 141 0.90 43.99 22.44
C ASN A 141 0.62 42.61 21.81
N GLY A 142 -0.48 41.95 22.21
CA GLY A 142 -0.83 40.62 21.71
C GLY A 142 -1.35 40.63 20.26
N VAL A 143 -2.16 41.63 19.93
CA VAL A 143 -2.71 41.79 18.56
C VAL A 143 -1.63 42.24 17.58
N VAL A 144 -0.76 43.17 17.99
CA VAL A 144 0.38 43.62 17.17
C VAL A 144 1.37 42.48 16.94
N ALA A 145 1.65 41.65 17.96
CA ALA A 145 2.51 40.48 17.81
C ALA A 145 1.91 39.42 16.87
N ALA A 146 0.60 39.17 16.94
CA ALA A 146 -0.10 38.23 16.06
C ALA A 146 -0.10 38.72 14.60
N LEU A 147 -0.34 40.02 14.36
CA LEU A 147 -0.27 40.63 13.03
C LEU A 147 1.15 40.62 12.46
N LEU A 148 2.16 40.92 13.28
CA LEU A 148 3.58 40.85 12.87
C LEU A 148 4.01 39.41 12.54
N LYS A 149 3.49 38.41 13.26
CA LYS A 149 3.78 37.00 13.00
C LYS A 149 3.10 36.51 11.71
N ALA A 150 1.89 36.98 11.41
CA ALA A 150 1.17 36.68 10.16
C ALA A 150 1.83 37.33 8.93
N LEU A 151 2.44 38.52 9.08
CA LEU A 151 3.16 39.23 8.01
C LEU A 151 4.58 38.70 7.74
N LYS A 152 5.11 37.83 8.62
CA LYS A 152 6.47 37.27 8.50
C LYS A 152 6.48 35.84 7.93
N LYS A 153 5.32 35.38 7.45
CA LYS A 153 5.15 34.14 6.68
C LYS A 153 5.13 34.50 5.19
#